data_AF-A0A0K9P5Z3-F1
#
_entry.id   AF-A0A0K9P5Z3-F1
#
_cell.length_a   1.000
_cell.length_b   1.000
_cell.length_c   1.000
_cell.angle_alpha   90.00
_cell.angle_beta   90.00
_cell.angle_gamma   90.00
#
_symmetry.space_group_name_H-M   'P 1'
#
loop_
_entity.id
_entity.type
_entity.pdbx_description
1 polymer ?
#
loop_
_entity_poly.entity_id
_entity_poly.type
_entity_poly.pdbx_seq_one_letter_code
_entity_poly.pdbx_strand_id
1 'polypeptide(L)'
;MLLGSFFITSTLFPLFSSSSFRSKAKPLKMPNTRTSTISSAASPHDPPNPPRVSSGDDAPRSKKLTYARKKKTRMIDGMTVEPNLHAEKNLNLKRAGLPEIEDFAYVKPKDSLTAEKDLTSLQKNPVVLMSKDNDLSDDSKGPANWEKVLEGIQKMRTSETAPVDSMGCEKAGSFLPPKEKRFAVLVSSLLSSQTKDEVTHGAVQRLSHNGLLAADAILKTDEASIANLIYPVGFYKRKGSYLKKVAKICVEKYGGDIPSSLKELLLLPGIGPKMAHLVMNVGWNDVQGICVDTHVHRICNRLGWVSKPGTNQKTLTPEETRISLQKWLPKDEWIPINPLLVGFGQTICAPIKPQCRICGINDLCPSANLGTVGIVSKKKPKSSKK
;
A
#
# COMPACT_ATOMS: atom_id res chain seq x y z
N MET A 1 -19.23 -68.05 -33.84
CA MET A 1 -18.63 -68.90 -32.80
C MET A 1 -18.26 -68.01 -31.63
N LEU A 2 -19.03 -68.15 -30.53
CA LEU A 2 -18.82 -67.75 -29.12
C LEU A 2 -18.34 -66.30 -28.84
N LEU A 3 -19.21 -65.31 -28.56
CA LEU A 3 -20.10 -65.05 -27.37
C LEU A 3 -19.30 -64.82 -26.07
N GLY A 4 -19.51 -63.81 -25.23
CA GLY A 4 -20.52 -62.73 -25.10
C GLY A 4 -19.95 -61.63 -24.16
N SER A 5 -20.33 -60.36 -24.24
CA SER A 5 -21.63 -59.71 -23.96
C SER A 5 -22.10 -59.79 -22.49
N PHE A 6 -22.56 -58.61 -22.00
CA PHE A 6 -23.50 -58.35 -20.89
C PHE A 6 -22.92 -58.05 -19.48
N PHE A 7 -23.51 -57.19 -18.62
CA PHE A 7 -24.73 -56.36 -18.65
C PHE A 7 -24.59 -55.20 -17.62
N ILE A 8 -25.36 -54.14 -17.86
CA ILE A 8 -25.72 -53.00 -16.99
C ILE A 8 -26.72 -53.43 -15.90
N THR A 9 -26.65 -52.84 -14.69
CA THR A 9 -27.79 -52.41 -13.80
C THR A 9 -27.21 -51.76 -12.54
N SER A 10 -27.42 -50.47 -12.22
CA SER A 10 -28.65 -49.78 -11.80
C SER A 10 -29.21 -50.21 -10.43
N THR A 11 -29.45 -49.19 -9.59
CA THR A 11 -30.47 -49.05 -8.54
C THR A 11 -30.29 -49.61 -7.11
N LEU A 12 -30.47 -48.66 -6.17
CA LEU A 12 -31.26 -48.68 -4.93
C LEU A 12 -30.59 -48.89 -3.55
N PHE A 13 -30.63 -47.78 -2.79
CA PHE A 13 -30.81 -47.68 -1.33
C PHE A 13 -31.79 -48.73 -0.74
N PRO A 14 -31.65 -49.06 0.56
CA PRO A 14 -32.64 -48.50 1.50
C PRO A 14 -32.09 -48.04 2.86
N LEU A 15 -32.85 -47.11 3.44
CA LEU A 15 -32.87 -46.61 4.82
C LEU A 15 -33.15 -47.71 5.86
N PHE A 16 -32.75 -47.49 7.12
CA PHE A 16 -33.48 -47.68 8.40
C PHE A 16 -32.46 -47.42 9.55
N SER A 17 -32.53 -46.31 10.31
CA SER A 17 -33.42 -45.95 11.42
C SER A 17 -32.94 -46.39 12.82
N SER A 18 -32.77 -45.38 13.67
CA SER A 18 -33.07 -45.26 15.11
C SER A 18 -32.33 -46.05 16.22
N SER A 19 -31.76 -45.23 17.12
CA SER A 19 -31.90 -45.24 18.59
C SER A 19 -30.87 -45.93 19.51
N SER A 20 -30.18 -45.06 20.27
CA SER A 20 -30.11 -45.01 21.75
C SER A 20 -29.62 -46.22 22.56
N PHE A 21 -28.46 -46.06 23.19
CA PHE A 21 -28.07 -46.63 24.50
C PHE A 21 -26.94 -45.71 25.03
N ARG A 22 -27.12 -44.80 26.02
CA ARG A 22 -27.52 -44.89 27.44
C ARG A 22 -26.61 -45.78 28.31
N SER A 23 -25.77 -45.14 29.11
CA SER A 23 -25.32 -45.61 30.43
C SER A 23 -25.50 -44.45 31.42
N LYS A 24 -26.60 -44.43 32.20
CA LYS A 24 -26.74 -44.83 33.63
C LYS A 24 -25.85 -43.97 34.57
N ALA A 25 -26.40 -42.93 35.21
CA ALA A 25 -27.13 -42.90 36.52
C ALA A 25 -26.16 -42.66 37.70
N LYS A 26 -26.39 -41.85 38.75
CA LYS A 26 -27.53 -41.09 39.30
C LYS A 26 -26.96 -40.15 40.44
N PRO A 27 -27.77 -39.35 41.17
CA PRO A 27 -27.43 -37.98 41.59
C PRO A 27 -27.12 -37.81 43.10
N LEU A 28 -26.65 -36.61 43.48
CA LEU A 28 -26.65 -36.14 44.87
C LEU A 28 -27.49 -34.85 45.03
N LYS A 29 -28.15 -34.80 46.18
CA LYS A 29 -29.31 -34.00 46.58
C LYS A 29 -28.97 -32.54 46.94
N MET A 30 -29.92 -31.63 46.67
CA MET A 30 -30.11 -30.39 47.44
C MET A 30 -30.68 -30.67 48.84
N PRO A 31 -30.61 -29.69 49.75
CA PRO A 31 -31.86 -29.24 50.36
C PRO A 31 -32.08 -27.72 50.38
N ASN A 32 -33.37 -27.40 50.33
CA ASN A 32 -34.09 -26.15 50.59
C ASN A 32 -33.65 -25.47 51.92
N THR A 33 -33.94 -24.22 52.30
CA THR A 33 -35.15 -23.38 52.15
C THR A 33 -34.86 -22.03 52.86
N ARG A 34 -35.42 -20.90 52.40
CA ARG A 34 -36.33 -19.99 53.16
C ARG A 34 -36.24 -18.52 52.72
N THR A 35 -37.42 -18.03 52.41
CA THR A 35 -37.94 -16.66 52.35
C THR A 35 -37.89 -15.90 53.68
N SER A 36 -37.61 -14.60 53.63
CA SER A 36 -38.35 -13.51 54.33
C SER A 36 -37.78 -12.14 53.91
N THR A 37 -38.48 -11.32 53.11
CA THR A 37 -39.34 -10.18 53.52
C THR A 37 -38.73 -9.11 54.45
N ILE A 38 -38.79 -7.87 53.93
CA ILE A 38 -39.13 -6.59 54.59
C ILE A 38 -38.02 -5.77 55.28
N SER A 39 -37.85 -4.56 54.73
CA SER A 39 -37.77 -3.21 55.36
C SER A 39 -36.49 -2.43 55.05
N SER A 40 -36.57 -1.38 54.21
CA SER A 40 -36.78 0.05 54.57
C SER A 40 -35.56 0.65 55.29
N ALA A 41 -34.99 1.82 55.00
CA ALA A 41 -35.29 2.95 54.11
C ALA A 41 -34.09 3.93 54.17
N ALA A 42 -34.14 4.94 53.28
CA ALA A 42 -33.62 6.30 53.44
C ALA A 42 -32.11 6.62 53.17
N SER A 43 -31.86 7.15 51.97
CA SER A 43 -31.03 8.36 51.73
C SER A 43 -31.77 9.62 52.26
N PRO A 44 -31.25 10.87 52.19
CA PRO A 44 -29.96 11.41 51.70
C PRO A 44 -29.31 12.38 52.74
N HIS A 45 -28.20 13.07 52.41
CA HIS A 45 -27.96 14.51 52.74
C HIS A 45 -26.53 14.97 52.34
N ASP A 46 -26.48 15.91 51.39
CA ASP A 46 -25.51 17.02 51.24
C ASP A 46 -26.26 18.32 51.60
N PRO A 47 -25.66 19.55 51.68
CA PRO A 47 -24.30 20.05 51.98
C PRO A 47 -24.36 21.17 53.07
N PRO A 48 -23.35 22.07 53.25
CA PRO A 48 -23.44 23.40 52.60
C PRO A 48 -22.10 24.15 52.30
N ASN A 49 -22.20 25.20 51.47
CA ASN A 49 -21.28 26.36 51.30
C ASN A 49 -22.11 27.65 51.69
N PRO A 50 -21.63 28.93 51.82
CA PRO A 50 -20.33 29.59 51.52
C PRO A 50 -19.92 30.65 52.61
N PRO A 51 -19.12 31.73 52.33
CA PRO A 51 -19.70 32.97 51.76
C PRO A 51 -18.83 33.73 50.72
N ARG A 52 -19.47 34.72 50.09
CA ARG A 52 -19.06 35.58 48.97
C ARG A 52 -18.72 36.99 49.49
N VAL A 53 -17.68 37.63 48.96
CA VAL A 53 -17.50 39.11 48.99
C VAL A 53 -16.94 39.57 47.63
N SER A 54 -17.62 40.57 47.04
CA SER A 54 -17.24 41.41 45.88
C SER A 54 -16.11 42.37 46.27
N SER A 55 -15.17 42.85 45.43
CA SER A 55 -15.30 43.67 44.20
C SER A 55 -13.88 44.19 43.84
N GLY A 56 -13.59 44.49 42.57
CA GLY A 56 -12.50 45.40 42.20
C GLY A 56 -11.69 45.01 40.97
N ASP A 57 -11.77 45.84 39.94
CA ASP A 57 -11.09 45.78 38.64
C ASP A 57 -9.55 45.79 38.70
N ASP A 58 -8.91 45.09 37.74
CA ASP A 58 -7.90 45.64 36.80
C ASP A 58 -7.04 44.53 36.15
N ALA A 59 -7.00 44.53 34.81
CA ALA A 59 -6.12 43.70 33.98
C ALA A 59 -4.64 44.17 34.07
N PRO A 60 -3.61 43.34 33.81
CA PRO A 60 -3.22 43.07 32.42
C PRO A 60 -2.52 41.72 32.09
N ARG A 61 -2.79 41.25 30.87
CA ARG A 61 -1.87 40.71 29.83
C ARG A 61 -0.78 39.65 30.18
N SER A 62 -1.07 38.42 29.74
CA SER A 62 -0.22 37.44 29.02
C SER A 62 1.31 37.43 29.22
N LYS A 63 1.84 36.31 29.74
CA LYS A 63 3.22 35.86 29.49
C LYS A 63 3.26 34.37 29.12
N LYS A 64 3.63 34.11 27.86
CA LYS A 64 4.07 32.80 27.35
C LYS A 64 5.45 32.47 27.93
N LEU A 65 5.59 31.28 28.51
CA LEU A 65 6.87 30.67 28.85
C LEU A 65 7.37 29.85 27.66
N THR A 66 8.44 30.32 27.01
CA THR A 66 9.22 29.56 26.02
C THR A 66 10.56 29.17 26.64
N TYR A 67 10.85 27.88 26.69
CA TYR A 67 12.17 27.35 27.08
C TYR A 67 13.08 27.32 25.84
N ALA A 68 14.13 28.14 25.86
CA ALA A 68 15.22 28.12 24.88
C ALA A 68 16.35 27.19 25.36
N ARG A 69 16.67 26.15 24.58
CA ARG A 69 17.81 25.24 24.83
C ARG A 69 19.06 25.79 24.14
N LYS A 70 20.03 26.23 24.95
CA LYS A 70 21.35 26.75 24.53
C LYS A 70 22.12 25.73 23.66
N LYS A 71 22.59 26.20 22.50
CA LYS A 71 23.57 25.53 21.63
C LYS A 71 24.97 25.92 22.10
N LYS A 72 25.79 24.95 22.49
CA LYS A 72 27.17 25.15 22.96
C LYS A 72 28.12 25.03 21.77
N THR A 73 28.66 26.16 21.30
CA THR A 73 29.71 26.22 20.26
C THR A 73 31.05 26.38 20.95
N ARG A 74 32.02 25.51 20.65
CA ARG A 74 33.43 25.67 21.02
C ARG A 74 34.09 26.61 20.00
N MET A 75 34.82 27.61 20.49
CA MET A 75 35.66 28.50 19.69
C MET A 75 37.09 27.94 19.59
N ILE A 76 37.73 28.19 18.46
CA ILE A 76 39.20 28.31 18.33
C ILE A 76 39.49 29.35 17.23
N ASP A 77 40.19 30.39 17.67
CA ASP A 77 40.99 31.45 17.03
C ASP A 77 40.79 31.92 15.59
N GLY A 78 40.52 33.23 15.50
CA GLY A 78 41.55 34.18 15.02
C GLY A 78 41.58 34.48 13.52
N MET A 79 40.92 35.57 13.10
CA MET A 79 41.50 36.66 12.28
C MET A 79 40.40 37.66 11.88
N THR A 80 40.64 38.93 12.22
CA THR A 80 39.85 40.11 11.92
C THR A 80 39.99 40.54 10.46
N VAL A 81 38.88 40.82 9.77
CA VAL A 81 38.84 41.78 8.65
C VAL A 81 37.47 42.49 8.66
N GLU A 82 37.50 43.83 8.74
CA GLU A 82 36.39 44.78 8.64
C GLU A 82 35.70 44.76 7.25
N PRO A 83 34.44 45.25 7.14
CA PRO A 83 33.60 45.03 5.96
C PRO A 83 33.83 46.11 4.89
N ASN A 84 33.82 45.71 3.62
CA ASN A 84 33.68 46.66 2.52
C ASN A 84 32.50 46.27 1.63
N LEU A 85 31.54 47.18 1.57
CA LEU A 85 30.37 47.16 0.68
C LEU A 85 30.82 47.58 -0.72
N HIS A 86 30.46 46.80 -1.75
CA HIS A 86 29.72 47.30 -2.92
C HIS A 86 29.45 46.20 -3.98
N ALA A 87 28.17 46.19 -4.41
CA ALA A 87 27.63 45.93 -5.74
C ALA A 87 27.62 44.50 -6.35
N GLU A 88 26.40 43.94 -6.32
CA GLU A 88 25.65 43.30 -7.42
C GLU A 88 26.23 42.13 -8.24
N LYS A 89 25.55 40.98 -8.17
CA LYS A 89 24.71 40.47 -9.29
C LYS A 89 23.91 39.23 -8.89
N ASN A 90 22.60 39.31 -9.14
CA ASN A 90 21.66 38.20 -9.12
C ASN A 90 22.12 37.05 -10.01
N LEU A 91 22.35 35.87 -9.44
CA LEU A 91 22.27 34.61 -10.17
C LEU A 91 21.28 33.68 -9.48
N ASN A 92 20.19 33.52 -10.22
CA ASN A 92 18.95 32.82 -9.93
C ASN A 92 19.21 31.31 -9.82
N LEU A 93 19.44 30.79 -8.61
CA LEU A 93 19.46 29.35 -8.37
C LEU A 93 18.02 28.87 -8.12
N LYS A 94 17.31 28.54 -9.22
CA LYS A 94 16.02 27.83 -9.19
C LYS A 94 16.18 26.55 -8.38
N ARG A 95 15.77 26.60 -7.12
CA ARG A 95 15.47 25.42 -6.30
C ARG A 95 14.21 24.81 -6.92
N ALA A 96 14.38 23.75 -7.72
CA ALA A 96 13.25 22.98 -8.21
C ALA A 96 12.47 22.45 -6.99
N GLY A 97 11.28 23.01 -6.76
CA GLY A 97 10.37 22.54 -5.72
C GLY A 97 10.02 21.08 -5.97
N LEU A 98 9.96 20.29 -4.90
CA LEU A 98 9.35 18.96 -5.00
C LEU A 98 7.89 19.14 -5.45
N PRO A 99 7.41 18.32 -6.41
CA PRO A 99 6.02 18.41 -6.87
C PRO A 99 5.03 18.25 -5.72
N GLU A 100 3.94 19.03 -5.78
CA GLU A 100 2.84 18.95 -4.83
C GLU A 100 2.01 17.68 -5.05
N ILE A 101 1.46 17.12 -3.97
CA ILE A 101 0.79 15.81 -3.98
C ILE A 101 -0.53 15.80 -4.77
N GLU A 102 -1.05 16.96 -5.16
CA GLU A 102 -2.17 17.03 -6.10
C GLU A 102 -1.87 16.38 -7.46
N ASP A 103 -0.59 16.20 -7.82
CA ASP A 103 -0.15 15.50 -9.03
C ASP A 103 -0.49 13.99 -9.06
N PHE A 104 -1.01 13.43 -7.96
CA PHE A 104 -1.45 12.02 -7.85
C PHE A 104 -2.97 11.82 -7.87
N ALA A 105 -3.76 12.91 -7.91
CA ALA A 105 -5.18 12.75 -8.18
C ALA A 105 -5.32 12.20 -9.61
N TYR A 106 -5.98 11.06 -9.78
CA TYR A 106 -6.33 10.57 -11.10
C TYR A 106 -7.21 11.64 -11.78
N VAL A 107 -6.63 12.38 -12.73
CA VAL A 107 -7.36 13.33 -13.56
C VAL A 107 -8.05 12.52 -14.65
N LYS A 108 -9.39 12.47 -14.59
CA LYS A 108 -10.24 11.84 -15.61
C LYS A 108 -9.90 12.41 -17.01
N PRO A 109 -9.83 11.59 -18.06
CA PRO A 109 -9.87 12.11 -19.43
C PRO A 109 -11.11 12.99 -19.62
N LYS A 110 -10.91 14.23 -20.10
CA LYS A 110 -12.02 15.12 -20.49
C LYS A 110 -12.69 14.52 -21.73
N ASP A 111 -13.67 13.67 -21.48
CA ASP A 111 -14.83 13.40 -22.35
C ASP A 111 -15.72 12.40 -21.62
N SER A 112 -16.57 12.92 -20.72
CA SER A 112 -17.87 12.31 -20.39
C SER A 112 -18.56 13.08 -19.27
N LEU A 113 -19.80 13.46 -19.58
CA LEU A 113 -20.91 13.92 -18.75
C LEU A 113 -21.11 15.43 -18.62
N THR A 114 -21.94 15.96 -19.52
CA THR A 114 -23.04 16.85 -19.13
C THR A 114 -24.32 16.44 -19.86
N ALA A 115 -25.45 16.60 -19.15
CA ALA A 115 -26.85 16.56 -19.59
C ALA A 115 -27.60 15.23 -19.44
N GLU A 116 -28.29 15.10 -18.30
CA GLU A 116 -29.66 14.59 -18.29
C GLU A 116 -30.59 15.77 -18.64
N LYS A 117 -31.37 15.64 -19.71
CA LYS A 117 -32.77 16.11 -19.82
C LYS A 117 -33.39 15.73 -21.18
N ASP A 118 -34.55 15.11 -21.07
CA ASP A 118 -35.70 15.02 -21.97
C ASP A 118 -35.67 14.27 -23.32
N LEU A 119 -36.81 13.60 -23.51
CA LEU A 119 -37.22 12.73 -24.60
C LEU A 119 -37.54 13.49 -25.91
N THR A 120 -37.51 12.70 -26.99
CA THR A 120 -38.15 12.84 -28.31
C THR A 120 -37.33 13.44 -29.47
N SER A 121 -37.37 12.68 -30.56
CA SER A 121 -36.96 12.98 -31.94
C SER A 121 -35.45 13.11 -32.22
N LEU A 122 -34.90 12.08 -32.88
CA LEU A 122 -34.38 12.19 -34.25
C LEU A 122 -33.71 10.86 -34.65
N GLN A 123 -34.36 10.17 -35.58
CA GLN A 123 -33.77 9.09 -36.37
C GLN A 123 -32.72 9.67 -37.34
N LYS A 124 -31.56 9.02 -37.44
CA LYS A 124 -30.97 8.44 -38.69
C LYS A 124 -29.42 8.35 -38.62
N ASN A 125 -28.97 7.08 -38.60
CA ASN A 125 -27.76 6.51 -39.25
C ASN A 125 -26.35 6.83 -38.70
N PRO A 126 -25.37 5.93 -38.95
CA PRO A 126 -25.37 4.50 -38.69
C PRO A 126 -24.15 4.07 -37.82
N VAL A 127 -24.31 2.94 -37.14
CA VAL A 127 -23.24 2.26 -36.39
C VAL A 127 -22.17 1.79 -37.38
N VAL A 128 -20.98 2.37 -37.30
CA VAL A 128 -19.79 1.81 -37.96
C VAL A 128 -19.30 0.65 -37.10
N LEU A 129 -19.79 -0.54 -37.45
CA LEU A 129 -19.14 -1.82 -37.17
C LEU A 129 -17.86 -1.87 -37.99
N MET A 130 -16.71 -1.56 -37.38
CA MET A 130 -15.43 -1.96 -37.97
C MET A 130 -15.16 -3.41 -37.58
N SER A 131 -15.41 -4.30 -38.54
CA SER A 131 -14.94 -5.67 -38.52
C SER A 131 -13.47 -5.72 -38.94
N LYS A 132 -12.71 -6.55 -38.21
CA LYS A 132 -11.56 -7.35 -38.64
C LYS A 132 -10.68 -6.83 -39.79
N ASP A 133 -9.46 -6.46 -39.46
CA ASP A 133 -8.27 -7.29 -39.72
C ASP A 133 -7.03 -6.44 -39.39
N ASN A 134 -6.33 -6.80 -38.30
CA ASN A 134 -4.96 -6.38 -38.10
C ASN A 134 -4.24 -7.53 -37.39
N ASP A 135 -3.43 -8.21 -38.18
CA ASP A 135 -2.19 -8.89 -37.85
C ASP A 135 -2.01 -9.24 -36.37
N LEU A 136 -2.18 -10.53 -36.06
CA LEU A 136 -1.73 -11.12 -34.79
C LEU A 136 -0.19 -11.15 -34.81
N SER A 137 0.42 -9.98 -34.61
CA SER A 137 1.85 -9.89 -34.32
C SER A 137 2.14 -10.57 -32.99
N ASP A 138 3.27 -11.28 -32.96
CA ASP A 138 3.90 -12.08 -31.88
C ASP A 138 4.06 -11.34 -30.52
N ASP A 139 2.97 -10.87 -29.93
CA ASP A 139 2.95 -10.11 -28.67
C ASP A 139 3.03 -11.03 -27.43
N SER A 140 3.01 -12.35 -27.64
CA SER A 140 3.09 -13.36 -26.56
C SER A 140 4.52 -13.72 -26.15
N LYS A 141 5.52 -13.32 -26.94
CA LYS A 141 6.91 -13.71 -26.71
C LYS A 141 7.58 -12.72 -25.78
N GLY A 142 7.75 -13.12 -24.53
CA GLY A 142 8.48 -12.34 -23.53
C GLY A 142 9.93 -12.03 -23.93
N PRO A 143 10.59 -11.09 -23.24
CA PRO A 143 11.99 -10.74 -23.48
C PRO A 143 12.92 -11.96 -23.41
N ALA A 144 14.02 -11.94 -24.15
CA ALA A 144 14.99 -13.04 -24.11
C ALA A 144 15.45 -13.34 -22.67
N ASN A 145 15.46 -14.63 -22.30
CA ASN A 145 15.89 -15.14 -20.99
C ASN A 145 15.06 -14.65 -19.79
N TRP A 146 13.86 -14.10 -19.98
CA TRP A 146 13.04 -13.58 -18.87
C TRP A 146 12.79 -14.62 -17.76
N GLU A 147 12.53 -15.88 -18.14
CA GLU A 147 12.32 -16.99 -17.20
C GLU A 147 13.56 -17.23 -16.33
N LYS A 148 14.73 -17.38 -16.94
CA LYS A 148 16.01 -17.56 -16.23
C LYS A 148 16.32 -16.40 -15.29
N VAL A 149 16.03 -15.18 -15.73
CA VAL A 149 16.20 -13.97 -14.90
C VAL A 149 15.24 -14.02 -13.70
N LEU A 150 13.98 -14.38 -13.91
CA LEU A 150 12.99 -14.50 -12.85
C LEU A 150 13.37 -15.60 -11.84
N GLU A 151 13.74 -16.79 -12.31
CA GLU A 151 14.25 -17.90 -11.50
C GLU A 151 15.49 -17.50 -10.69
N GLY A 152 16.43 -16.78 -11.31
CA GLY A 152 17.62 -16.26 -10.63
C GLY A 152 17.26 -15.29 -9.50
N ILE A 153 16.27 -14.42 -9.70
CA ILE A 153 15.75 -13.53 -8.65
C ILE A 153 15.08 -14.34 -7.54
N GLN A 154 14.23 -15.31 -7.87
CA GLN A 154 13.58 -16.20 -6.89
C GLN A 154 14.60 -16.94 -6.02
N LYS A 155 15.67 -17.47 -6.64
CA LYS A 155 16.75 -18.16 -5.92
C LYS A 155 17.45 -17.24 -4.92
N MET A 156 17.77 -16.00 -5.31
CA MET A 156 18.34 -15.01 -4.40
C MET A 156 17.39 -14.69 -3.25
N ARG A 157 16.08 -14.50 -3.55
CA ARG A 157 15.05 -14.20 -2.55
C ARG A 157 14.76 -15.35 -1.59
N THR A 158 15.02 -16.59 -1.99
CA THR A 158 14.90 -17.76 -1.09
C THR A 158 15.92 -17.72 0.05
N SER A 159 17.07 -17.06 -0.15
CA SER A 159 18.19 -17.05 0.81
C SER A 159 18.22 -15.82 1.71
N GLU A 160 17.41 -14.80 1.43
CA GLU A 160 17.45 -13.49 2.11
C GLU A 160 16.05 -12.95 2.36
N THR A 161 15.74 -12.53 3.58
CA THR A 161 14.45 -11.90 3.92
C THR A 161 14.49 -10.40 3.68
N ALA A 162 13.38 -9.82 3.21
CA ALA A 162 13.20 -8.39 3.04
C ALA A 162 12.00 -7.88 3.86
N PRO A 163 11.93 -6.58 4.19
CA PRO A 163 10.81 -6.00 4.92
C PRO A 163 9.43 -6.36 4.34
N VAL A 164 9.28 -6.35 3.01
CA VAL A 164 8.00 -6.66 2.35
C VAL A 164 7.44 -8.06 2.71
N ASP A 165 8.30 -9.04 3.00
CA ASP A 165 7.87 -10.43 3.24
C ASP A 165 7.00 -10.57 4.50
N SER A 166 7.26 -9.73 5.50
CA SER A 166 6.56 -9.74 6.80
C SER A 166 5.71 -8.49 7.03
N MET A 167 6.08 -7.36 6.42
CA MET A 167 5.50 -6.04 6.66
C MET A 167 4.81 -5.46 5.42
N GLY A 168 4.69 -6.24 4.34
CA GLY A 168 3.95 -5.88 3.13
C GLY A 168 2.47 -5.59 3.38
N CYS A 169 1.90 -4.73 2.56
CA CYS A 169 0.50 -4.29 2.68
C CYS A 169 -0.49 -5.46 2.53
N GLU A 170 -0.13 -6.49 1.77
CA GLU A 170 -0.89 -7.71 1.56
C GLU A 170 -1.09 -8.53 2.84
N LYS A 171 -0.27 -8.29 3.89
CA LYS A 171 -0.39 -8.96 5.19
C LYS A 171 -1.35 -8.23 6.15
N ALA A 172 -1.79 -7.01 5.81
CA ALA A 172 -2.63 -6.20 6.68
C ALA A 172 -3.97 -6.90 7.00
N GLY A 173 -4.33 -6.96 8.28
CA GLY A 173 -5.60 -7.51 8.73
C GLY A 173 -5.77 -9.01 8.46
N SER A 174 -4.68 -9.78 8.31
CA SER A 174 -4.76 -11.22 7.95
C SER A 174 -5.61 -12.07 8.92
N PHE A 175 -5.74 -11.64 10.18
CA PHE A 175 -6.52 -12.32 11.23
C PHE A 175 -7.90 -11.68 11.47
N LEU A 176 -8.26 -10.66 10.69
CA LEU A 176 -9.54 -9.96 10.81
C LEU A 176 -10.61 -10.63 9.93
N PRO A 177 -11.90 -10.44 10.23
CA PRO A 177 -12.96 -10.88 9.33
C PRO A 177 -12.85 -10.23 7.95
N PRO A 178 -13.46 -10.82 6.90
CA PRO A 178 -13.20 -10.42 5.50
C PRO A 178 -13.38 -8.93 5.21
N LYS A 179 -14.41 -8.29 5.78
CA LYS A 179 -14.71 -6.87 5.60
C LYS A 179 -13.62 -5.97 6.20
N GLU A 180 -13.24 -6.24 7.43
CA GLU A 180 -12.20 -5.51 8.16
C GLU A 180 -10.81 -5.77 7.55
N LYS A 181 -10.55 -6.99 7.07
CA LYS A 181 -9.34 -7.32 6.30
C LYS A 181 -9.24 -6.48 5.04
N ARG A 182 -10.32 -6.39 4.24
CA ARG A 182 -10.37 -5.54 3.04
C ARG A 182 -10.08 -4.08 3.36
N PHE A 183 -10.73 -3.55 4.39
CA PHE A 183 -10.48 -2.19 4.85
C PHE A 183 -9.03 -2.01 5.33
N ALA A 184 -8.47 -2.97 6.07
CA ALA A 184 -7.08 -2.93 6.52
C ALA A 184 -6.07 -2.90 5.35
N VAL A 185 -6.30 -3.69 4.30
CA VAL A 185 -5.47 -3.67 3.08
C VAL A 185 -5.57 -2.31 2.37
N LEU A 186 -6.77 -1.75 2.26
CA LEU A 186 -6.98 -0.41 1.69
C LEU A 186 -6.24 0.67 2.48
N VAL A 187 -6.38 0.67 3.81
CA VAL A 187 -5.69 1.59 4.73
C VAL A 187 -4.18 1.44 4.60
N SER A 188 -3.66 0.21 4.68
CA SER A 188 -2.22 -0.06 4.57
C SER A 188 -1.67 0.43 3.23
N SER A 189 -2.39 0.16 2.13
CA SER A 189 -2.00 0.60 0.80
C SER A 189 -1.96 2.14 0.69
N LEU A 190 -2.97 2.86 1.19
CA LEU A 190 -2.99 4.32 1.22
C LEU A 190 -1.80 4.89 2.02
N LEU A 191 -1.53 4.32 3.19
CA LEU A 191 -0.44 4.74 4.07
C LEU A 191 0.95 4.47 3.47
N SER A 192 1.10 3.41 2.67
CA SER A 192 2.38 3.00 2.05
C SER A 192 2.97 4.00 1.06
N SER A 193 2.16 4.88 0.48
CA SER A 193 2.66 5.85 -0.50
C SER A 193 3.79 6.71 0.08
N GLN A 194 4.96 6.67 -0.57
CA GLN A 194 6.16 7.40 -0.14
C GLN A 194 6.55 7.14 1.34
N THR A 195 6.28 5.94 1.85
CA THR A 195 6.56 5.55 3.23
C THR A 195 7.14 4.13 3.22
N LYS A 196 8.16 3.87 4.04
CA LYS A 196 8.77 2.54 4.14
C LYS A 196 7.79 1.52 4.73
N ASP A 197 7.97 0.25 4.39
CA ASP A 197 7.08 -0.83 4.83
C ASP A 197 7.02 -0.95 6.35
N GLU A 198 8.15 -0.82 7.06
CA GLU A 198 8.20 -0.94 8.52
C GLU A 198 7.43 0.19 9.22
N VAL A 199 7.50 1.41 8.66
CA VAL A 199 6.78 2.57 9.18
C VAL A 199 5.27 2.42 8.93
N THR A 200 4.91 1.97 7.72
CA THR A 200 3.53 1.69 7.33
C THR A 200 2.93 0.60 8.21
N HIS A 201 3.63 -0.52 8.37
CA HIS A 201 3.22 -1.63 9.21
C HIS A 201 3.02 -1.20 10.66
N GLY A 202 3.97 -0.46 11.24
CA GLY A 202 3.83 0.06 12.59
C GLY A 202 2.60 0.97 12.76
N ALA A 203 2.26 1.78 11.76
CA ALA A 203 1.04 2.58 11.77
C ALA A 203 -0.24 1.74 11.72
N VAL A 204 -0.28 0.72 10.85
CA VAL A 204 -1.42 -0.20 10.76
C VAL A 204 -1.60 -0.98 12.07
N GLN A 205 -0.51 -1.42 12.73
CA GLN A 205 -0.59 -2.07 14.04
C GLN A 205 -1.16 -1.15 15.11
N ARG A 206 -0.73 0.12 15.17
CA ARG A 206 -1.29 1.10 16.10
C ARG A 206 -2.78 1.34 15.85
N LEU A 207 -3.21 1.42 14.59
CA LEU A 207 -4.64 1.50 14.25
C LEU A 207 -5.39 0.24 14.71
N SER A 208 -4.84 -0.95 14.43
CA SER A 208 -5.41 -2.24 14.85
C SER A 208 -5.61 -2.33 16.36
N HIS A 209 -4.60 -1.97 17.16
CA HIS A 209 -4.68 -1.99 18.62
C HIS A 209 -5.73 -1.03 19.18
N ASN A 210 -6.11 0.00 18.42
CA ASN A 210 -7.15 0.96 18.80
C ASN A 210 -8.51 0.63 18.15
N GLY A 211 -8.67 -0.53 17.51
CA GLY A 211 -9.92 -0.93 16.85
C GLY A 211 -10.26 -0.10 15.59
N LEU A 212 -9.25 0.55 14.98
CA LEU A 212 -9.43 1.50 13.87
C LEU A 212 -9.16 0.87 12.49
N LEU A 213 -9.49 -0.40 12.32
CA LEU A 213 -9.45 -1.11 11.02
C LEU A 213 -10.86 -1.43 10.48
N ALA A 214 -11.85 -0.65 10.89
CA ALA A 214 -13.19 -0.63 10.34
C ALA A 214 -13.58 0.80 9.93
N ALA A 215 -14.35 0.93 8.85
CA ALA A 215 -14.74 2.24 8.31
C ALA A 215 -15.55 3.07 9.31
N ASP A 216 -16.49 2.46 10.02
CA ASP A 216 -17.31 3.16 11.01
C ASP A 216 -16.49 3.63 12.23
N ALA A 217 -15.50 2.84 12.66
CA ALA A 217 -14.60 3.20 13.75
C ALA A 217 -13.70 4.40 13.38
N ILE A 218 -13.13 4.39 12.17
CA ILE A 218 -12.38 5.54 11.63
C ILE A 218 -13.28 6.78 11.54
N LEU A 219 -14.51 6.64 11.04
CA LEU A 219 -15.43 7.77 10.86
C LEU A 219 -15.78 8.46 12.18
N LYS A 220 -15.98 7.68 13.25
CA LYS A 220 -16.28 8.16 14.61
C LYS A 220 -15.08 8.81 15.30
N THR A 221 -13.85 8.51 14.86
CA THR A 221 -12.61 9.02 15.47
C THR A 221 -12.25 10.39 14.89
N ASP A 222 -11.77 11.32 15.72
CA ASP A 222 -11.33 12.63 15.24
C ASP A 222 -10.06 12.53 14.36
N GLU A 223 -9.89 13.48 13.45
CA GLU A 223 -8.80 13.45 12.47
C GLU A 223 -7.41 13.60 13.12
N ALA A 224 -7.32 14.33 14.23
CA ALA A 224 -6.05 14.54 14.94
C ALA A 224 -5.57 13.25 15.62
N SER A 225 -6.48 12.50 16.24
CA SER A 225 -6.18 11.18 16.80
C SER A 225 -5.72 10.19 15.73
N ILE A 226 -6.40 10.13 14.58
CA ILE A 226 -5.96 9.29 13.44
C ILE A 226 -4.56 9.71 12.99
N ALA A 227 -4.33 11.01 12.78
CA ALA A 227 -3.04 11.54 12.34
C ALA A 227 -1.91 11.19 13.34
N ASN A 228 -2.17 11.28 14.65
CA ASN A 228 -1.22 10.93 15.69
C ASN A 228 -0.89 9.43 15.67
N LEU A 229 -1.90 8.56 15.48
CA LEU A 229 -1.68 7.12 15.41
C LEU A 229 -0.89 6.70 14.17
N ILE A 230 -1.06 7.38 13.04
CA ILE A 230 -0.31 7.04 11.82
C ILE A 230 1.04 7.76 11.70
N TYR A 231 1.37 8.72 12.56
CA TYR A 231 2.73 9.29 12.62
C TYR A 231 3.77 8.21 12.96
N PRO A 232 4.94 8.11 12.29
CA PRO A 232 5.55 9.09 11.38
C PRO A 232 5.37 8.78 9.88
N VAL A 233 4.25 8.20 9.45
CA VAL A 233 3.95 7.99 8.01
C VAL A 233 4.14 9.29 7.23
N GLY A 234 4.73 9.21 6.03
CA GLY A 234 4.93 10.37 5.17
C GLY A 234 3.60 11.04 4.84
N PHE A 235 3.50 12.36 5.02
CA PHE A 235 2.26 13.13 4.83
C PHE A 235 1.08 12.68 5.72
N TYR A 236 1.37 12.18 6.93
CA TYR A 236 0.38 11.64 7.88
C TYR A 236 -0.86 12.54 8.08
N LYS A 237 -0.72 13.86 8.20
CA LYS A 237 -1.88 14.75 8.35
C LYS A 237 -2.85 14.66 7.17
N ARG A 238 -2.34 14.78 5.94
CA ARG A 238 -3.14 14.67 4.71
C ARG A 238 -3.76 13.26 4.60
N LYS A 239 -2.98 12.22 4.89
CA LYS A 239 -3.47 10.83 4.87
C LYS A 239 -4.54 10.57 5.92
N GLY A 240 -4.45 11.17 7.11
CA GLY A 240 -5.49 11.12 8.13
C GLY A 240 -6.81 11.70 7.61
N SER A 241 -6.76 12.86 6.95
CA SER A 241 -7.91 13.45 6.28
C SER A 241 -8.50 12.53 5.19
N TYR A 242 -7.65 11.92 4.35
CA TYR A 242 -8.11 10.98 3.34
C TYR A 242 -8.76 9.74 3.94
N LEU A 243 -8.17 9.13 4.98
CA LEU A 243 -8.75 7.98 5.66
C LEU A 243 -10.16 8.29 6.18
N LYS A 244 -10.37 9.47 6.76
CA LYS A 244 -11.69 9.88 7.25
C LYS A 244 -12.71 10.07 6.11
N LYS A 245 -12.28 10.64 4.98
CA LYS A 245 -13.12 10.77 3.77
C LYS A 245 -13.46 9.41 3.14
N VAL A 246 -12.47 8.52 3.03
CA VAL A 246 -12.65 7.14 2.55
C VAL A 246 -13.65 6.41 3.45
N ALA A 247 -13.46 6.47 4.76
CA ALA A 247 -14.35 5.85 5.73
C ALA A 247 -15.79 6.35 5.61
N LYS A 248 -15.98 7.67 5.44
CA LYS A 248 -17.29 8.26 5.19
C LYS A 248 -17.96 7.65 3.94
N ILE A 249 -17.24 7.61 2.82
CA ILE A 249 -17.73 7.02 1.56
C ILE A 249 -18.08 5.53 1.74
N CYS A 250 -17.24 4.77 2.43
CA CYS A 250 -17.45 3.35 2.72
C CYS A 250 -18.74 3.11 3.52
N VAL A 251 -18.96 3.91 4.58
CA VAL A 251 -20.18 3.82 5.40
C VAL A 251 -21.42 4.22 4.61
N GLU A 252 -21.37 5.35 3.89
CA GLU A 252 -22.55 5.91 3.20
C GLU A 252 -22.97 5.11 1.96
N LYS A 253 -22.02 4.58 1.18
CA LYS A 253 -22.31 3.97 -0.13
C LYS A 253 -22.15 2.45 -0.17
N TYR A 254 -21.34 1.88 0.71
CA TYR A 254 -20.93 0.47 0.63
C TYR A 254 -21.22 -0.30 1.93
N GLY A 255 -22.13 0.23 2.78
CA GLY A 255 -22.56 -0.46 4.01
C GLY A 255 -21.43 -0.67 5.03
N GLY A 256 -20.39 0.16 4.99
CA GLY A 256 -19.21 0.03 5.86
C GLY A 256 -18.13 -0.92 5.32
N ASP A 257 -18.31 -1.52 4.15
CA ASP A 257 -17.25 -2.20 3.39
C ASP A 257 -16.61 -1.23 2.37
N ILE A 258 -15.65 -1.72 1.58
CA ILE A 258 -15.00 -0.97 0.50
C ILE A 258 -15.65 -1.27 -0.86
N PRO A 259 -15.42 -0.45 -1.90
CA PRO A 259 -15.88 -0.78 -3.25
C PRO A 259 -15.29 -2.11 -3.75
N SER A 260 -16.09 -2.88 -4.50
CA SER A 260 -15.72 -4.17 -5.07
C SER A 260 -15.29 -4.11 -6.54
N SER A 261 -15.12 -2.90 -7.08
CA SER A 261 -14.66 -2.70 -8.46
C SER A 261 -13.43 -1.79 -8.53
N LEU A 262 -12.53 -2.08 -9.48
CA LEU A 262 -11.33 -1.28 -9.71
C LEU A 262 -11.67 0.20 -9.99
N LYS A 263 -12.69 0.43 -10.82
CA LYS A 263 -13.14 1.77 -11.23
C LYS A 263 -13.60 2.60 -10.03
N GLU A 264 -14.33 2.01 -9.09
CA GLU A 264 -14.81 2.71 -7.90
C GLU A 264 -13.73 2.91 -6.86
N LEU A 265 -12.81 1.95 -6.70
CA LEU A 265 -11.64 2.12 -5.83
C LEU A 265 -10.80 3.33 -6.25
N LEU A 266 -10.63 3.56 -7.55
CA LEU A 266 -9.93 4.72 -8.11
C LEU A 266 -10.64 6.06 -7.82
N LEU A 267 -11.92 6.06 -7.48
CA LEU A 267 -12.66 7.27 -7.09
C LEU A 267 -12.43 7.63 -5.61
N LEU A 268 -11.83 6.74 -4.82
CA LEU A 268 -11.54 7.01 -3.42
C LEU A 268 -10.37 8.02 -3.29
N PRO A 269 -10.46 9.00 -2.38
CA PRO A 269 -9.42 10.00 -2.23
C PRO A 269 -8.10 9.38 -1.76
N GLY A 270 -7.03 9.66 -2.51
CA GLY A 270 -5.69 9.15 -2.21
C GLY A 270 -5.41 7.72 -2.70
N ILE A 271 -6.35 7.10 -3.42
CA ILE A 271 -6.16 5.75 -4.00
C ILE A 271 -5.79 5.88 -5.47
N GLY A 272 -4.58 5.42 -5.82
CA GLY A 272 -4.09 5.36 -7.21
C GLY A 272 -4.16 3.95 -7.82
N PRO A 273 -3.80 3.79 -9.10
CA PRO A 273 -3.89 2.51 -9.83
C PRO A 273 -3.25 1.32 -9.14
N LYS A 274 -1.99 1.43 -8.66
CA LYS A 274 -1.31 0.34 -7.92
C LYS A 274 -2.09 -0.07 -6.67
N MET A 275 -2.64 0.91 -5.95
CA MET A 275 -3.37 0.64 -4.71
C MET A 275 -4.69 -0.06 -5.00
N ALA A 276 -5.42 0.40 -6.03
CA ALA A 276 -6.67 -0.22 -6.44
C ALA A 276 -6.46 -1.67 -6.90
N HIS A 277 -5.43 -1.94 -7.72
CA HIS A 277 -5.07 -3.32 -8.10
C HIS A 277 -4.68 -4.18 -6.89
N LEU A 278 -3.89 -3.65 -5.95
CA LEU A 278 -3.50 -4.39 -4.76
C LEU A 278 -4.73 -4.78 -3.91
N VAL A 279 -5.67 -3.86 -3.75
CA VAL A 279 -6.91 -4.09 -3.01
C VAL A 279 -7.81 -5.11 -3.71
N MET A 280 -7.93 -5.06 -5.05
CA MET A 280 -8.65 -6.09 -5.81
C MET A 280 -8.00 -7.46 -5.63
N ASN A 281 -6.68 -7.55 -5.80
CA ASN A 281 -5.95 -8.81 -5.74
C ASN A 281 -6.02 -9.45 -4.34
N VAL A 282 -5.80 -8.68 -3.27
CA VAL A 282 -5.69 -9.21 -1.90
C VAL A 282 -7.02 -9.19 -1.15
N GLY A 283 -7.79 -8.12 -1.31
CA GLY A 283 -9.05 -7.90 -0.59
C GLY A 283 -10.23 -8.66 -1.19
N TRP A 284 -10.28 -8.71 -2.53
CA TRP A 284 -11.38 -9.33 -3.27
C TRP A 284 -10.99 -10.64 -3.94
N ASN A 285 -9.72 -11.04 -3.88
CA ASN A 285 -9.21 -12.22 -4.58
C ASN A 285 -9.50 -12.18 -6.09
N ASP A 286 -9.43 -10.99 -6.67
CA ASP A 286 -9.76 -10.71 -8.06
C ASP A 286 -8.57 -10.02 -8.76
N VAL A 287 -7.89 -10.78 -9.62
CA VAL A 287 -6.65 -10.35 -10.29
C VAL A 287 -6.98 -9.58 -11.55
N GLN A 288 -7.17 -8.27 -11.40
CA GLN A 288 -7.50 -7.35 -12.50
C GLN A 288 -6.26 -6.74 -13.16
N GLY A 289 -5.07 -6.91 -12.55
CA GLY A 289 -3.82 -6.43 -13.13
C GLY A 289 -2.61 -6.55 -12.20
N ILE A 290 -1.44 -6.29 -12.77
CA ILE A 290 -0.16 -6.32 -12.05
C ILE A 290 -0.02 -5.08 -11.17
N CYS A 291 0.36 -5.28 -9.92
CA CYS A 291 0.70 -4.18 -9.01
C CYS A 291 2.10 -3.64 -9.36
N VAL A 292 2.17 -2.49 -10.03
CA VAL A 292 3.46 -1.85 -10.35
C VAL A 292 3.71 -0.66 -9.44
N ASP A 293 4.73 -0.77 -8.60
CA ASP A 293 5.25 0.33 -7.78
C ASP A 293 6.61 0.83 -8.31
N THR A 294 7.30 1.64 -7.52
CA THR A 294 8.61 2.18 -7.90
C THR A 294 9.72 1.11 -7.98
N HIS A 295 9.58 -0.02 -7.28
CA HIS A 295 10.52 -1.13 -7.37
C HIS A 295 10.32 -1.89 -8.67
N VAL A 296 9.09 -2.35 -8.93
CA VAL A 296 8.73 -3.07 -10.16
C VAL A 296 9.05 -2.22 -11.37
N HIS A 297 8.59 -0.96 -11.41
CA HIS A 297 8.86 -0.04 -12.50
C HIS A 297 10.37 0.12 -12.78
N ARG A 298 11.17 0.40 -11.75
CA ARG A 298 12.62 0.58 -11.91
C ARG A 298 13.31 -0.70 -12.37
N ILE A 299 12.98 -1.84 -11.77
CA ILE A 299 13.67 -3.11 -12.02
C ILE A 299 13.32 -3.64 -13.40
N CYS A 300 12.05 -3.63 -13.81
CA CYS A 300 11.66 -4.03 -15.16
C CYS A 300 12.36 -3.18 -16.24
N ASN A 301 12.45 -1.86 -16.03
CA ASN A 301 13.20 -0.99 -16.95
C ASN A 301 14.72 -1.21 -16.93
N ARG A 302 15.30 -1.70 -15.82
CA ARG A 302 16.73 -2.09 -15.75
C ARG A 302 17.00 -3.42 -16.46
N LEU A 303 16.06 -4.36 -16.35
CA LEU A 303 16.14 -5.67 -16.98
C LEU A 303 15.83 -5.63 -18.49
N GLY A 304 15.29 -4.50 -18.99
CA GLY A 304 14.86 -4.39 -20.39
C GLY A 304 13.57 -5.17 -20.67
N TRP A 305 12.77 -5.41 -19.62
CA TRP A 305 11.54 -6.21 -19.69
C TRP A 305 10.34 -5.45 -20.24
N VAL A 306 10.41 -4.12 -20.24
CA VAL A 306 9.30 -3.25 -20.64
C VAL A 306 9.80 -2.13 -21.53
N SER A 307 8.95 -1.76 -22.49
CA SER A 307 9.17 -0.63 -23.39
C SER A 307 7.86 0.12 -23.66
N LYS A 308 7.95 1.36 -24.14
CA LYS A 308 6.76 2.11 -24.55
C LYS A 308 6.12 1.42 -25.77
N PRO A 309 4.78 1.42 -25.87
CA PRO A 309 4.07 0.81 -26.99
C PRO A 309 4.62 1.26 -28.34
N GLY A 310 4.91 0.31 -29.22
CA GLY A 310 5.42 0.58 -30.57
C GLY A 310 6.86 1.10 -30.64
N THR A 311 7.63 1.04 -29.55
CA THR A 311 9.03 1.52 -29.53
C THR A 311 9.93 0.60 -28.68
N ASN A 312 11.25 0.81 -28.79
CA ASN A 312 12.26 0.19 -27.91
C ASN A 312 12.69 1.10 -26.74
N GLN A 313 11.95 2.17 -26.47
CA GLN A 313 12.28 3.10 -25.39
C GLN A 313 11.75 2.62 -24.04
N LYS A 314 12.44 2.96 -22.96
CA LYS A 314 12.01 2.68 -21.58
C LYS A 314 10.66 3.34 -21.27
N THR A 315 9.84 2.64 -20.49
CA THR A 315 8.59 3.20 -19.94
C THR A 315 8.90 4.32 -18.94
N LEU A 316 8.05 5.34 -18.89
CA LEU A 316 8.22 6.52 -18.03
C LEU A 316 7.34 6.46 -16.78
N THR A 317 6.22 5.75 -16.85
CA THR A 317 5.27 5.65 -15.74
C THR A 317 5.07 4.21 -15.28
N PRO A 318 4.71 3.98 -14.01
CA PRO A 318 4.31 2.65 -13.53
C PRO A 318 3.15 2.04 -14.31
N GLU A 319 2.23 2.87 -14.80
CA GLU A 319 1.07 2.42 -15.57
C GLU A 319 1.48 1.90 -16.96
N GLU A 320 2.41 2.58 -17.64
CA GLU A 320 3.01 2.09 -18.88
C GLU A 320 3.75 0.76 -18.66
N THR A 321 4.49 0.63 -17.55
CA THR A 321 5.14 -0.64 -17.19
C THR A 321 4.10 -1.75 -16.98
N ARG A 322 2.99 -1.47 -16.30
CA ARG A 322 1.93 -2.47 -16.07
C ARG A 322 1.38 -2.99 -17.38
N ILE A 323 1.00 -2.07 -18.28
CA ILE A 323 0.46 -2.43 -19.60
C ILE A 323 1.49 -3.23 -20.39
N SER A 324 2.76 -2.79 -20.43
CA SER A 324 3.82 -3.47 -21.17
C SER A 324 4.10 -4.88 -20.62
N LEU A 325 4.14 -5.04 -19.29
CA LEU A 325 4.42 -6.32 -18.64
C LEU A 325 3.27 -7.32 -18.82
N GLN A 326 2.01 -6.85 -18.72
CA GLN A 326 0.82 -7.70 -18.89
C GLN A 326 0.66 -8.28 -20.31
N LYS A 327 1.33 -7.73 -21.32
CA LYS A 327 1.25 -8.25 -22.70
C LYS A 327 1.88 -9.63 -22.83
N TRP A 328 2.94 -9.90 -22.09
CA TRP A 328 3.76 -11.10 -22.27
C TRP A 328 3.96 -11.91 -20.98
N LEU A 329 3.84 -11.32 -19.80
CA LEU A 329 4.05 -12.04 -18.54
C LEU A 329 2.87 -12.99 -18.26
N PRO A 330 3.11 -14.29 -18.01
CA PRO A 330 2.04 -15.24 -17.68
C PRO A 330 1.21 -14.79 -16.47
N LYS A 331 -0.10 -15.05 -16.51
CA LYS A 331 -1.04 -14.61 -15.45
C LYS A 331 -0.68 -15.13 -14.06
N ASP A 332 -0.11 -16.32 -13.98
CA ASP A 332 0.31 -16.93 -12.71
C ASP A 332 1.40 -16.11 -12.01
N GLU A 333 2.16 -15.31 -12.77
CA GLU A 333 3.20 -14.44 -12.24
C GLU A 333 2.68 -13.05 -11.82
N TRP A 334 1.43 -12.68 -12.13
CA TRP A 334 0.94 -11.31 -11.91
C TRP A 334 0.83 -10.92 -10.44
N ILE A 335 0.53 -11.87 -9.55
CA ILE A 335 0.54 -11.68 -8.11
C ILE A 335 1.97 -11.72 -7.55
N PRO A 336 2.75 -12.80 -7.74
CA PRO A 336 4.04 -12.95 -7.06
C PRO A 336 5.11 -11.94 -7.52
N ILE A 337 5.01 -11.39 -8.74
CA ILE A 337 6.04 -10.49 -9.28
C ILE A 337 6.25 -9.24 -8.44
N ASN A 338 5.21 -8.65 -7.84
CA ASN A 338 5.35 -7.44 -7.03
C ASN A 338 6.20 -7.68 -5.77
N PRO A 339 5.79 -8.53 -4.80
CA PRO A 339 6.58 -8.76 -3.59
C PRO A 339 7.98 -9.29 -3.91
N LEU A 340 8.13 -10.12 -4.95
CA LEU A 340 9.43 -10.62 -5.40
C LEU A 340 10.38 -9.49 -5.78
N LEU A 341 9.95 -8.58 -6.67
CA LEU A 341 10.78 -7.48 -7.14
C LEU A 341 10.93 -6.36 -6.10
N VAL A 342 9.94 -6.15 -5.23
CA VAL A 342 10.07 -5.24 -4.09
C VAL A 342 11.18 -5.71 -3.17
N GLY A 343 11.14 -6.97 -2.72
CA GLY A 343 12.16 -7.55 -1.85
C GLY A 343 13.54 -7.57 -2.51
N PHE A 344 13.61 -7.90 -3.80
CA PHE A 344 14.87 -7.84 -4.57
C PHE A 344 15.41 -6.41 -4.67
N GLY A 345 14.54 -5.41 -4.83
CA GLY A 345 14.91 -4.01 -4.85
C GLY A 345 15.29 -3.43 -3.49
N GLN A 346 14.82 -4.02 -2.39
CA GLN A 346 15.17 -3.65 -1.02
C GLN A 346 16.54 -4.20 -0.61
N THR A 347 16.94 -5.37 -1.14
CA THR A 347 18.15 -6.10 -0.75
C THR A 347 19.32 -5.91 -1.74
N ILE A 348 19.08 -6.16 -3.04
CA ILE A 348 20.14 -6.23 -4.06
C ILE A 348 20.04 -5.08 -5.07
N CYS A 349 18.89 -4.94 -5.75
CA CYS A 349 18.70 -3.99 -6.84
C CYS A 349 18.24 -2.60 -6.34
N ALA A 350 19.00 -2.03 -5.40
CA ALA A 350 18.72 -0.75 -4.78
C ALA A 350 18.62 0.41 -5.82
N PRO A 351 17.85 1.47 -5.54
CA PRO A 351 17.75 2.63 -6.43
C PRO A 351 19.11 3.28 -6.72
N ILE A 352 19.94 3.42 -5.68
CA ILE A 352 21.28 4.01 -5.74
C ILE A 352 22.29 2.90 -5.44
N LYS A 353 23.32 2.76 -6.28
CA LYS A 353 24.40 1.76 -6.15
C LYS A 353 23.86 0.33 -5.92
N PRO A 354 23.11 -0.26 -6.88
CA PRO A 354 22.69 -1.65 -6.78
C PRO A 354 23.88 -2.59 -6.61
N GLN A 355 23.71 -3.68 -5.89
CA GLN A 355 24.78 -4.63 -5.56
C GLN A 355 25.05 -5.61 -6.73
N CYS A 356 25.32 -5.08 -7.94
CA CYS A 356 25.46 -5.88 -9.17
C CYS A 356 26.55 -6.96 -9.08
N ARG A 357 27.59 -6.77 -8.24
CA ARG A 357 28.68 -7.75 -8.08
C ARG A 357 28.24 -9.05 -7.44
N ILE A 358 27.27 -9.00 -6.52
CA ILE A 358 26.72 -10.19 -5.84
C ILE A 358 25.39 -10.65 -6.46
N CYS A 359 24.88 -9.91 -7.44
CA CYS A 359 23.62 -10.22 -8.12
C CYS A 359 23.81 -11.43 -9.03
N GLY A 360 23.11 -12.53 -8.76
CA GLY A 360 23.21 -13.80 -9.49
C GLY A 360 22.66 -13.80 -10.92
N ILE A 361 22.18 -12.66 -11.41
CA ILE A 361 21.69 -12.46 -12.79
C ILE A 361 22.46 -11.33 -13.51
N ASN A 362 23.66 -10.99 -13.03
CA ASN A 362 24.41 -9.84 -13.55
C ASN A 362 24.92 -10.01 -14.99
N ASP A 363 25.13 -11.25 -15.42
CA ASP A 363 25.49 -11.68 -16.76
C ASP A 363 24.33 -11.54 -17.75
N LEU A 364 23.10 -11.71 -17.26
CA LEU A 364 21.87 -11.57 -18.05
C LEU A 364 21.27 -10.15 -18.01
N CYS A 365 21.71 -9.29 -17.08
CA CYS A 365 21.11 -7.99 -16.85
C CYS A 365 21.80 -6.89 -17.70
N PRO A 366 21.08 -6.23 -18.63
CA PRO A 366 21.67 -5.21 -19.50
C PRO A 366 22.08 -3.93 -18.77
N SER A 367 21.60 -3.72 -17.54
CA SER A 367 21.96 -2.56 -16.70
C SER A 367 22.98 -2.90 -15.60
N ALA A 368 23.59 -4.10 -15.61
CA ALA A 368 24.57 -4.49 -14.61
C ALA A 368 25.81 -3.59 -14.67
N ASN A 369 26.23 -3.04 -13.53
CA ASN A 369 27.44 -2.24 -13.42
C ASN A 369 28.43 -2.91 -12.47
N LEU A 370 29.40 -3.63 -13.03
CA LEU A 370 30.42 -4.36 -12.25
C LEU A 370 31.60 -3.47 -11.84
N GLY A 371 31.68 -2.25 -12.38
CA GLY A 371 32.82 -1.34 -12.27
C GLY A 371 34.05 -1.87 -13.03
N THR A 372 34.74 -1.02 -13.78
CA THR A 372 36.03 -1.39 -14.35
C THR A 372 37.05 -1.55 -13.22
N VAL A 373 37.61 -2.75 -13.08
CA VAL A 373 38.83 -2.94 -12.28
C VAL A 373 39.93 -2.18 -13.01
N GLY A 374 40.32 -1.01 -12.51
CA GLY A 374 41.49 -0.31 -13.01
C GLY A 374 42.71 -1.22 -12.82
N ILE A 375 43.19 -1.83 -13.90
CA ILE A 375 44.49 -2.49 -13.92
C ILE A 375 45.52 -1.37 -13.70
N VAL A 376 46.06 -1.27 -12.48
CA VAL A 376 47.18 -0.38 -12.19
C VAL A 376 48.43 -0.99 -12.82
N SER A 377 48.65 -0.70 -14.10
CA SER A 377 49.92 -0.99 -14.77
C SER A 377 50.99 -0.01 -14.28
N LYS A 378 51.71 -0.37 -13.20
CA LYS A 378 52.96 0.29 -12.82
C LYS A 378 54.16 -0.56 -13.26
N LYS A 379 54.81 -0.18 -14.37
CA LYS A 379 56.26 -0.31 -14.56
C LYS A 379 56.76 0.86 -15.41
N LYS A 380 57.47 1.82 -14.80
CA LYS A 380 58.39 2.72 -15.50
C LYS A 380 59.77 2.05 -15.54
N PRO A 381 60.51 2.09 -16.66
CA PRO A 381 61.88 1.61 -16.70
C PRO A 381 62.82 2.59 -15.98
N LYS A 382 63.77 2.06 -15.20
CA LYS A 382 64.87 2.83 -14.61
C LYS A 382 65.86 3.19 -15.74
N SER A 383 66.07 4.48 -15.99
CA SER A 383 67.21 4.92 -16.80
C SER A 383 68.47 4.93 -15.93
N SER A 384 69.46 4.16 -16.37
CA SER A 384 70.83 4.15 -15.88
C SER A 384 71.55 5.43 -16.31
N LYS A 385 72.05 6.22 -15.35
CA LYS A 385 73.10 7.20 -15.61
C LYS A 385 74.43 6.45 -15.73
N LYS A 386 75.15 6.69 -16.81
CA LYS A 386 76.60 6.45 -16.94
C LYS A 386 77.25 7.81 -17.12
#